data_AF-A0A2N1R0S4-F1
#
_entry.id   AF-A0A2N1R0S4-F1
#
_cell.length_a   1.000
_cell.length_b   1.000
_cell.length_c   1.000
_cell.angle_alpha   90.00
_cell.angle_beta   90.00
_cell.angle_gamma   90.00
#
_symmetry.space_group_name_H-M   'P 1'
#
loop_
_entity.id
_entity.type
_entity.pdbx_description
1 polymer ?
#
loop_
_entity_poly.entity_id
_entity_poly.type
_entity_poly.pdbx_seq_one_letter_code
_entity_poly.pdbx_strand_id
1 'polypeptide(L)' 'MRKRIGDYSIEIGEMRKGRLNRISDVAGVLVGHCTVEEGDSRTGVTFISPSVANPFS' A
#
# COMPACT_ATOMS: atom_id res chain seq x y z
N MET A 1 -3.31 -0.77 -15.30
CA MET A 1 -2.74 -1.36 -14.07
C MET A 1 -1.24 -1.04 -14.04
N ARG A 2 -0.69 -0.54 -12.91
CA ARG A 2 0.75 -0.25 -12.79
C ARG A 2 1.51 -1.57 -12.57
N LYS A 3 2.49 -1.88 -13.43
CA LYS A 3 3.37 -3.06 -13.27
C LYS A 3 4.15 -2.99 -11.95
N ARG A 4 4.39 -4.14 -11.33
CA ARG A 4 5.21 -4.34 -10.13
C ARG A 4 6.54 -5.00 -10.51
N ILE A 5 7.49 -5.04 -9.58
CA ILE A 5 8.84 -5.58 -9.81
C ILE A 5 8.83 -7.04 -10.31
N GLY A 6 7.95 -7.87 -9.75
CA GLY A 6 7.79 -9.26 -10.17
C GLY A 6 7.19 -9.46 -11.56
N ASP A 7 6.53 -8.43 -12.14
CA ASP A 7 6.05 -8.49 -13.53
C ASP A 7 7.19 -8.36 -14.55
N TYR A 8 8.40 -8.02 -14.06
CA TYR A 8 9.64 -7.99 -14.82
C TYR A 8 10.56 -9.18 -14.51
N SER A 9 10.03 -10.23 -13.86
CA SER A 9 10.79 -11.42 -13.44
C SER A 9 11.95 -11.13 -12.48
N ILE A 10 11.87 -10.01 -11.74
CA ILE A 10 12.84 -9.68 -10.70
C ILE A 10 12.25 -10.13 -9.34
N GLU A 11 12.95 -11.05 -8.69
CA GLU A 11 12.61 -11.58 -7.36
C GLU A 11 13.57 -11.04 -6.30
N ILE A 12 13.03 -10.68 -5.14
CA ILE A 12 13.81 -10.17 -4.00
C ILE A 12 13.51 -11.05 -2.78
N GLY A 13 14.55 -11.65 -2.20
CA GLY A 13 14.44 -12.58 -1.09
C GLY A 13 13.94 -13.97 -1.51
N GLU A 14 13.80 -14.88 -0.54
CA GLU A 14 13.46 -16.29 -0.79
C GLU A 14 12.05 -16.67 -0.32
N MET A 15 11.39 -15.82 0.47
CA MET A 15 10.06 -16.09 1.01
C MET A 15 8.95 -15.82 -0.03
N ARG A 16 7.89 -16.63 0.00
CA ARG A 16 6.71 -16.41 -0.84
C ARG A 16 5.97 -15.14 -0.42
N LYS A 17 5.64 -14.28 -1.40
CA LYS A 17 4.81 -13.10 -1.21
C LYS A 17 3.35 -13.45 -0.93
N GLY A 18 2.64 -12.55 -0.24
CA GLY A 18 1.19 -12.61 -0.11
C GLY A 18 0.46 -12.48 -1.45
N ARG A 19 -0.85 -12.78 -1.46
CA ARG A 19 -1.66 -12.82 -2.70
C ARG A 19 -1.64 -11.50 -3.46
N LEU A 20 -1.73 -10.37 -2.76
CA LEU A 20 -1.72 -9.04 -3.36
C LEU A 20 -0.31 -8.47 -3.49
N ASN A 21 0.65 -9.04 -2.76
CA ASN A 21 2.00 -8.49 -2.54
C ASN A 21 1.91 -7.04 -2.02
N ARG A 22 1.08 -6.84 -0.99
CA ARG A 22 0.80 -5.55 -0.35
C ARG A 22 0.67 -5.73 1.15
N ILE A 23 0.85 -4.65 1.92
CA ILE A 23 0.65 -4.68 3.38
C ILE A 23 -0.78 -5.09 3.79
N SER A 24 -1.77 -4.78 2.94
CA SER A 24 -3.17 -5.18 3.13
C SER A 24 -3.42 -6.70 2.94
N ASP A 25 -2.38 -7.49 2.64
CA ASP A 25 -2.47 -8.96 2.76
C ASP A 25 -2.60 -9.39 4.23
N VAL A 26 -2.22 -8.53 5.19
CA VAL A 26 -2.53 -8.73 6.61
C VAL A 26 -4.00 -8.41 6.86
N ALA A 27 -4.76 -9.38 7.36
CA ALA A 27 -6.19 -9.23 7.61
C ALA A 27 -6.50 -8.04 8.53
N GLY A 28 -7.45 -7.19 8.12
CA GLY A 28 -7.85 -5.99 8.84
C GLY A 28 -7.05 -4.73 8.52
N VAL A 29 -5.85 -4.85 7.93
CA VAL A 29 -5.04 -3.68 7.55
C VAL A 29 -5.61 -3.00 6.31
N LEU A 30 -5.82 -1.69 6.39
CA LEU A 30 -6.33 -0.85 5.30
C LEU A 30 -5.32 0.25 4.95
N VAL A 31 -5.32 0.68 3.68
CA VAL A 31 -4.47 1.78 3.19
C VAL A 31 -5.31 2.77 2.39
N GLY A 32 -5.23 4.05 2.75
CA GLY A 32 -5.85 5.16 2.02
C GLY A 32 -4.79 6.17 1.57
N HIS A 33 -5.07 6.90 0.49
CA HIS A 33 -4.20 7.98 0.02
C HIS A 33 -5.03 9.18 -0.43
N CYS A 34 -4.48 10.36 -0.24
CA CYS A 34 -4.96 11.62 -0.81
C CYS A 34 -3.77 12.29 -1.48
N THR A 35 -3.88 12.55 -2.78
CA THR A 35 -2.85 13.23 -3.57
C THR A 35 -3.38 14.60 -3.98
N VAL A 36 -2.58 15.63 -3.74
CA VAL A 36 -2.86 17.01 -4.13
C VAL A 36 -1.91 17.38 -5.26
N GLU A 37 -2.51 17.68 -6.42
CA GLU A 37 -1.84 18.15 -7.62
C GLU A 37 -2.55 19.42 -8.09
N GLU A 38 -2.15 20.57 -7.56
CA GLU A 38 -2.76 21.87 -7.84
C GLU A 38 -1.67 22.92 -8.06
N GLY A 39 -1.70 23.58 -9.23
CA GLY A 39 -0.61 24.45 -9.66
C GLY A 39 0.74 23.74 -9.60
N ASP A 40 1.68 24.33 -8.86
CA ASP A 40 3.01 23.78 -8.62
C ASP A 40 3.08 22.79 -7.44
N SER A 41 1.99 22.62 -6.69
CA SER A 41 1.97 21.71 -5.53
C SER A 41 1.82 20.26 -5.97
N ARG A 42 2.75 19.41 -5.52
CA ARG A 42 2.75 17.94 -5.75
C ARG A 42 2.97 17.22 -4.43
N THR A 43 1.92 17.15 -3.62
CA THR A 43 1.99 16.65 -2.24
C THR A 43 0.82 15.72 -1.91
N GLY A 44 0.70 15.29 -0.67
CA GLY A 44 -0.39 14.45 -0.23
C GLY A 44 -0.14 13.76 1.10
N VAL A 45 -1.04 12.86 1.45
CA VAL A 45 -0.98 12.04 2.66
C VAL A 45 -1.32 10.60 2.29
N THR A 46 -0.62 9.64 2.91
CA THR A 46 -0.99 8.23 2.91
C THR A 46 -1.28 7.81 4.34
N PHE A 47 -2.41 7.16 4.56
CA PHE A 47 -2.85 6.66 5.86
C PHE A 47 -2.88 5.13 5.85
N ILE A 48 -2.46 4.52 6.96
CA ILE A 48 -2.51 3.08 7.18
C ILE A 48 -3.33 2.83 8.44
N SER A 49 -4.44 2.11 8.30
CA SER A 49 -5.22 1.65 9.46
C SER A 49 -4.71 0.27 9.89
N PRO A 50 -4.32 0.07 11.16
CA PRO A 50 -3.85 -1.23 11.64
C PRO A 50 -4.98 -2.26 11.72
N SER A 51 -6.24 -1.82 11.83
CA SER A 51 -7.42 -2.67 11.84
C SER A 51 -8.64 -1.92 11.28
N VAL A 52 -9.78 -2.61 11.13
CA VAL A 52 -11.08 -1.99 10.82
C VAL A 52 -11.72 -1.28 12.02
N ALA A 53 -11.24 -1.56 13.24
CA ALA A 53 -11.70 -0.91 14.45
C ALA A 53 -10.94 0.41 14.68
N ASN A 54 -11.59 1.35 15.37
CA ASN A 54 -10.93 2.59 15.77
C ASN A 54 -9.87 2.28 16.84
N PRO A 55 -8.58 2.60 16.59
CA PRO A 55 -7.47 2.24 17.47
C PRO A 55 -7.43 3.03 18.79
N PHE A 56 -8.32 4.02 18.96
CA PHE A 56 -8.41 4.86 20.17
C PHE A 56 -9.70 4.63 20.97
N SER A 57 -10.37 3.50 20.75
CA SER A 57 -11.62 3.12 21.43
C SER A 57 -11.39 2.12 22.54
#